data_AF-A0A6F9WYK5-F1
#
_entry.id   AF-A0A6F9WYK5-F1
#
_cell.length_a   1.000
_cell.length_b   1.000
_cell.length_c   1.000
_cell.angle_alpha   90.00
_cell.angle_beta   90.00
_cell.angle_gamma   90.00
#
_symmetry.space_group_name_H-M   'P 1'
#
loop_
_entity.id
_entity.type
_entity.pdbx_description
1 polymer ?
#
loop_
_entity_poly.entity_id
_entity_poly.type
_entity_poly.pdbx_seq_one_letter_code
_entity_poly.pdbx_strand_id
1 'polypeptide(L)'
;MATIIDMVKNRLPDEATLFNASLPVVVEEAQALAGYEGIPEAELSTTRKSLIADLAAKALLLPARSHYKKEMSKVEGDGAGRAEFVDKLKFLDTMETALTRSIAERRQGIQPADTGVAMIVME
;
A
#
# COMPACT_ATOMS: atom_id res chain seq x y z
N MET A 1 -16.11 0.35 -10.36
CA MET A 1 -14.75 0.92 -10.16
C MET A 1 -14.29 0.45 -8.80
N ALA A 2 -13.12 -0.18 -8.68
CA ALA A 2 -12.65 -0.68 -7.38
C ALA A 2 -12.34 0.49 -6.43
N THR A 3 -12.75 0.36 -5.16
CA THR A 3 -12.40 1.34 -4.11
C THR A 3 -10.94 1.20 -3.73
N ILE A 4 -10.35 2.21 -3.09
CA ILE A 4 -8.97 2.11 -2.57
C ILE A 4 -8.86 0.92 -1.62
N ILE A 5 -9.86 0.71 -0.76
CA ILE A 5 -9.92 -0.40 0.19
C ILE A 5 -9.96 -1.76 -0.52
N ASP A 6 -10.76 -1.92 -1.59
CA ASP A 6 -10.78 -3.16 -2.39
C ASP A 6 -9.39 -3.46 -2.97
N MET A 7 -8.70 -2.42 -3.44
CA MET A 7 -7.37 -2.57 -3.99
C MET A 7 -6.34 -2.93 -2.89
N VAL A 8 -6.47 -2.42 -1.66
CA VAL A 8 -5.62 -2.84 -0.53
C VAL A 8 -5.88 -4.32 -0.20
N LYS A 9 -7.15 -4.72 -0.11
CA LYS A 9 -7.55 -6.12 0.15
C LYS A 9 -7.06 -7.09 -0.92
N ASN A 10 -6.99 -6.65 -2.18
CA ASN A 10 -6.44 -7.48 -3.26
C ASN A 10 -4.93 -7.73 -3.10
N ARG A 11 -4.19 -6.74 -2.59
CA ARG A 11 -2.73 -6.83 -2.41
C ARG A 11 -2.33 -7.62 -1.17
N LEU A 12 -3.05 -7.42 -0.08
CA LEU A 12 -2.76 -7.98 1.24
C LEU A 12 -4.05 -8.55 1.84
N PRO A 13 -4.59 -9.67 1.33
CA PRO A 13 -5.91 -10.16 1.71
C PRO A 13 -6.01 -10.57 3.18
N ASP A 14 -5.00 -11.28 3.69
CA ASP A 14 -4.95 -11.71 5.08
C ASP A 14 -4.72 -10.53 6.03
N GLU A 15 -3.79 -9.63 5.68
CA GLU A 15 -3.42 -8.51 6.53
C GLU A 15 -4.49 -7.42 6.53
N ALA A 16 -5.14 -7.17 5.39
CA ALA A 16 -6.28 -6.26 5.33
C ALA A 16 -7.46 -6.78 6.16
N THR A 17 -7.63 -8.10 6.27
CA THR A 17 -8.61 -8.69 7.18
C THR A 17 -8.19 -8.52 8.63
N LEU A 18 -6.92 -8.80 8.95
CA LEU A 18 -6.35 -8.65 10.29
C LEU A 18 -6.45 -7.21 10.83
N PHE A 19 -6.26 -6.23 9.95
CA PHE A 19 -6.30 -4.80 10.28
C PHE A 19 -7.53 -4.09 9.72
N ASN A 20 -8.65 -4.80 9.50
CA ASN A 20 -9.84 -4.24 8.82
C ASN A 20 -10.39 -2.99 9.52
N ALA A 21 -10.31 -2.92 10.85
CA ALA A 21 -10.73 -1.75 11.62
C ALA A 21 -9.84 -0.51 11.39
N SER A 22 -8.56 -0.71 11.08
CA SER A 22 -7.58 0.35 10.85
C SER A 22 -7.50 0.76 9.37
N LEU A 23 -8.07 -0.02 8.44
CA LEU A 23 -7.99 0.26 7.00
C LEU A 23 -8.43 1.67 6.60
N PRO A 24 -9.55 2.23 7.10
CA PRO A 24 -9.97 3.58 6.72
C PRO A 24 -8.93 4.64 7.11
N VAL A 25 -8.37 4.52 8.31
CA VAL A 25 -7.36 5.45 8.82
C VAL A 25 -6.07 5.33 8.01
N VAL A 26 -5.60 4.10 7.76
CA VAL A 26 -4.38 3.87 6.97
C VAL A 26 -4.53 4.38 5.52
N VAL A 27 -5.74 4.27 4.94
CA VAL A 27 -6.03 4.84 3.63
C VAL A 27 -6.01 6.36 3.65
N GLU A 28 -6.58 6.99 4.69
CA GLU A 28 -6.55 8.44 4.86
C GLU A 28 -5.11 8.96 5.00
N GLU A 29 -4.30 8.32 5.85
CA GLU A 29 -2.88 8.65 6.00
C GLU A 29 -2.10 8.46 4.69
N ALA A 30 -2.35 7.37 3.97
CA ALA A 30 -1.74 7.10 2.67
C ALA A 30 -2.14 8.14 1.62
N GLN A 31 -3.38 8.65 1.69
CA GLN A 31 -3.89 9.69 0.81
C GLN A 31 -3.20 11.03 1.09
N ALA A 32 -2.99 11.37 2.37
CA ALA A 32 -2.19 12.53 2.75
C ALA A 32 -0.73 12.40 2.29
N LEU A 33 -0.10 11.24 2.47
CA LEU A 33 1.25 10.94 1.99
C LEU A 33 1.39 10.99 0.46
N ALA A 34 0.29 10.79 -0.27
CA ALA A 34 0.24 10.94 -1.72
C ALA A 34 -0.02 12.39 -2.18
N GLY A 35 -0.27 13.32 -1.25
CA GLY A 35 -0.60 14.72 -1.55
C GLY A 35 -2.05 14.95 -1.98
N TYR A 36 -2.96 14.05 -1.63
CA TYR A 36 -4.37 14.10 -2.01
C TYR A 36 -5.30 14.23 -0.79
N GLU A 37 -4.80 14.74 0.33
CA GLU A 37 -5.59 14.97 1.54
C GLU A 37 -6.86 15.77 1.23
N GLY A 38 -8.01 15.32 1.76
CA GLY A 38 -9.30 15.98 1.55
C GLY A 38 -9.93 15.78 0.16
N ILE A 39 -9.25 15.14 -0.79
CA ILE A 39 -9.82 14.85 -2.11
C ILE A 39 -10.77 13.65 -2.02
N PRO A 40 -12.04 13.75 -2.44
CA PRO A 40 -12.95 12.63 -2.43
C PRO A 40 -12.46 11.47 -3.32
N GLU A 41 -12.64 10.23 -2.86
CA GLU A 41 -12.18 9.07 -3.64
C GLU A 41 -12.79 9.02 -5.05
N ALA A 42 -14.01 9.52 -5.22
CA ALA A 42 -14.69 9.58 -6.52
C ALA A 42 -13.95 10.47 -7.54
N GLU A 43 -13.17 11.46 -7.10
CA GLU A 43 -12.44 12.39 -7.96
C GLU A 43 -11.01 11.90 -8.29
N LEU A 44 -10.58 10.81 -7.68
CA LEU A 44 -9.28 10.21 -7.93
C LEU A 44 -9.32 9.33 -9.16
N SER A 45 -8.38 9.55 -10.08
CA SER A 45 -8.15 8.63 -11.20
C SER A 45 -7.72 7.25 -10.70
N THR A 46 -7.92 6.22 -11.51
CA THR A 46 -7.51 4.84 -11.17
C THR A 46 -6.03 4.78 -10.75
N THR A 47 -5.14 5.50 -11.45
CA THR A 47 -3.71 5.53 -11.12
C THR A 47 -3.45 6.14 -9.74
N ARG A 48 -4.16 7.21 -9.37
CA ARG A 48 -4.07 7.84 -8.03
C ARG A 48 -4.60 6.91 -6.95
N LYS A 49 -5.76 6.28 -7.18
CA LYS A 49 -6.31 5.25 -6.27
C LYS A 49 -5.33 4.11 -6.08
N SER A 50 -4.71 3.63 -7.16
CA SER A 50 -3.68 2.59 -7.07
C SER A 50 -2.51 3.03 -6.20
N LEU A 51 -1.96 4.24 -6.41
CA LEU A 51 -0.85 4.75 -5.62
C LEU A 51 -1.18 4.81 -4.13
N ILE A 52 -2.34 5.37 -3.77
CA ILE A 52 -2.78 5.46 -2.37
C ILE A 52 -2.93 4.06 -1.79
N ALA A 53 -3.53 3.14 -2.54
CA ALA A 53 -3.69 1.78 -2.08
C ALA A 53 -2.35 1.02 -1.97
N ASP A 54 -1.33 1.33 -2.78
CA ASP A 54 0.03 0.78 -2.62
C ASP A 54 0.71 1.34 -1.36
N LEU A 55 0.55 2.64 -1.09
CA LEU A 55 1.06 3.29 0.12
C LEU A 55 0.39 2.74 1.38
N ALA A 56 -0.94 2.60 1.36
CA ALA A 56 -1.71 2.01 2.45
C ALA A 56 -1.30 0.54 2.70
N ALA A 57 -1.18 -0.26 1.64
CA ALA A 57 -0.69 -1.64 1.75
C ALA A 57 0.72 -1.68 2.35
N LYS A 58 1.63 -0.79 1.91
CA LYS A 58 2.99 -0.70 2.45
C LYS A 58 3.00 -0.36 3.95
N ALA A 59 2.12 0.53 4.40
CA ALA A 59 1.99 0.88 5.82
C ALA A 59 1.52 -0.32 6.68
N LEU A 60 0.75 -1.24 6.12
CA LEU A 60 0.28 -2.46 6.81
C LEU A 60 1.36 -3.55 6.95
N LEU A 61 2.43 -3.51 6.14
CA LEU A 61 3.45 -4.57 6.14
C LEU A 61 4.18 -4.67 7.49
N LEU A 62 4.54 -3.55 8.10
CA LEU A 62 5.27 -3.53 9.37
C LEU A 62 4.45 -4.10 10.54
N PRO A 63 3.20 -3.67 10.78
CA PRO A 63 2.37 -4.28 11.82
C PRO A 63 2.05 -5.75 11.52
N ALA A 64 1.84 -6.12 10.24
CA ALA A 64 1.64 -7.52 9.84
C ALA A 64 2.85 -8.41 10.14
N ARG A 65 4.06 -7.97 9.77
CA ARG A 65 5.33 -8.67 10.10
C ARG A 65 5.48 -8.86 11.60
N SER A 66 5.16 -7.83 12.38
CA SER A 66 5.26 -7.89 13.83
C SER A 66 4.25 -8.88 14.43
N HIS A 67 3.03 -8.89 13.90
CA HIS A 67 2.01 -9.87 14.27
C HIS A 67 2.48 -11.31 13.98
N TYR A 68 2.88 -11.62 12.74
CA TYR A 68 3.30 -12.98 12.38
C TYR A 68 4.56 -13.44 13.11
N LYS A 69 5.53 -12.56 13.37
CA LYS A 69 6.70 -12.91 14.21
C LYS A 69 6.29 -13.27 15.64
N LYS A 70 5.33 -12.53 16.20
CA LYS A 70 4.79 -12.80 17.53
C LYS A 70 4.03 -14.12 17.57
N GLU A 71 3.15 -14.37 16.59
CA GLU A 71 2.40 -15.62 16.50
C GLU A 71 3.34 -16.82 16.29
N MET A 72 4.35 -16.70 15.42
CA MET A 72 5.36 -17.74 15.23
C MET A 72 6.11 -18.09 16.52
N SER A 73 6.36 -17.09 17.38
CA SER A 73 7.05 -17.28 18.66
C SER A 73 6.17 -17.97 19.72
N LYS A 74 4.85 -17.98 19.54
CA LYS A 74 3.89 -18.68 20.40
C LYS A 74 3.62 -20.12 19.96
N VAL A 75 3.98 -20.48 18.73
CA VAL A 75 3.85 -21.85 18.26
C VAL A 75 4.94 -22.70 18.92
N GLU A 76 4.58 -23.42 19.98
CA GLU A 76 5.45 -24.44 20.57
C GLU A 76 5.49 -25.68 19.66
N GLY A 77 6.68 -26.01 19.13
CA GLY A 77 6.93 -27.21 18.33
C GLY A 77 7.22 -26.98 16.85
N ASP A 78 7.93 -27.95 16.25
CA ASP A 78 8.27 -28.00 14.82
C ASP A 78 7.06 -28.55 14.03
N GLY A 79 6.07 -27.69 13.77
CA GLY A 79 4.80 -28.09 13.15
C GLY A 79 4.36 -27.17 12.01
N ALA A 80 3.34 -27.61 11.26
CA ALA A 80 2.77 -26.93 10.09
C ALA A 80 2.41 -25.45 10.32
N GLY A 81 2.01 -25.07 11.54
CA GLY A 81 1.73 -23.67 11.90
C GLY A 81 2.95 -22.76 11.81
N ARG A 82 4.15 -23.26 12.15
CA ARG A 82 5.39 -22.47 12.01
C ARG A 82 5.73 -22.26 10.53
N ALA A 83 5.53 -23.27 9.69
CA ALA A 83 5.75 -23.18 8.25
C ALA A 83 4.78 -22.16 7.60
N GLU A 84 3.52 -22.12 8.02
CA GLU A 84 2.52 -21.14 7.56
C GLU A 84 2.95 -19.70 7.88
N PHE A 85 3.36 -19.41 9.12
CA PHE A 85 3.83 -18.06 9.47
C PHE A 85 5.11 -17.66 8.74
N VAL A 86 5.99 -18.61 8.44
CA VAL A 86 7.18 -18.36 7.62
C VAL A 86 6.80 -17.99 6.18
N ASP A 87 5.81 -18.68 5.61
CA ASP A 87 5.29 -18.37 4.27
C ASP A 87 4.66 -16.96 4.23
N LYS A 88 3.82 -16.63 5.22
CA LYS A 88 3.25 -15.27 5.36
C LYS A 88 4.34 -14.21 5.44
N LEU A 89 5.41 -14.42 6.23
CA LEU A 89 6.51 -13.46 6.31
C LEU A 89 7.27 -13.30 4.99
N LYS A 90 7.50 -14.40 4.23
CA LYS A 90 8.13 -14.33 2.91
C LYS A 90 7.24 -13.60 1.89
N PHE A 91 5.94 -13.83 1.95
CA PHE A 91 4.96 -13.09 1.16
C PHE A 91 5.07 -11.58 1.44
N LEU A 92 5.13 -11.17 2.72
CA LEU A 92 5.30 -9.76 3.09
C LEU A 92 6.63 -9.16 2.64
N ASP A 93 7.71 -9.94 2.57
CA ASP A 93 9.00 -9.51 2.03
C ASP A 93 8.93 -9.24 0.52
N THR A 94 8.32 -10.19 -0.21
CA THR A 94 8.08 -10.08 -1.65
C THR A 94 7.18 -8.88 -1.96
N MET A 95 6.10 -8.71 -1.19
CA MET A 95 5.16 -7.61 -1.35
C MET A 95 5.78 -6.26 -1.03
N GLU A 96 6.67 -6.14 -0.03
CA GLU A 96 7.39 -4.89 0.24
C GLU A 96 8.18 -4.40 -0.98
N THR A 97 8.88 -5.33 -1.63
CA THR A 97 9.68 -5.04 -2.82
C THR A 97 8.77 -4.64 -3.98
N ALA A 98 7.70 -5.41 -4.22
CA ALA A 98 6.74 -5.14 -5.28
C ALA A 98 6.03 -3.79 -5.11
N LEU A 99 5.57 -3.49 -3.88
CA LEU A 99 4.92 -2.23 -3.53
C LEU A 99 5.87 -1.05 -3.66
N THR A 100 7.11 -1.17 -3.16
CA THR A 100 8.10 -0.09 -3.26
C THR A 100 8.40 0.26 -4.72
N ARG A 101 8.55 -0.76 -5.58
CA ARG A 101 8.71 -0.56 -7.01
C ARG A 101 7.47 0.09 -7.64
N SER A 102 6.28 -0.44 -7.36
CA SER A 102 5.02 0.07 -7.93
C SER A 102 4.75 1.52 -7.53
N ILE A 103 5.03 1.89 -6.27
CA ILE A 103 4.91 3.26 -5.78
C ILE A 103 5.85 4.19 -6.57
N ALA A 104 7.10 3.78 -6.79
CA ALA A 104 8.06 4.58 -7.54
C ALA A 104 7.61 4.77 -9.00
N GLU A 105 7.19 3.70 -9.66
CA GLU A 105 6.68 3.72 -11.04
C GLU A 105 5.45 4.62 -11.16
N ARG A 106 4.48 4.51 -10.23
CA ARG A 106 3.27 5.34 -10.24
C ARG A 106 3.56 6.79 -9.91
N ARG A 107 4.46 7.09 -8.98
CA ARG A 107 4.87 8.49 -8.69
C ARG A 107 5.51 9.15 -9.91
N GLN A 108 6.30 8.40 -10.69
CA GLN A 108 6.84 8.89 -11.96
C GLN A 108 5.74 9.10 -13.02
N GLY A 109 4.80 8.15 -13.15
CA GLY A 109 3.68 8.27 -14.09
C GLY A 109 2.62 9.31 -13.71
N ILE A 110 2.63 9.80 -12.46
CA ILE A 110 1.75 10.86 -11.94
C ILE A 110 2.43 12.24 -12.06
N GLN A 111 3.70 12.32 -12.49
CA GLN A 111 4.34 13.62 -12.75
C GLN A 111 3.42 14.49 -13.61
N PRO A 112 3.35 15.80 -13.31
CA PRO A 112 2.61 16.71 -14.18
C PRO A 112 3.14 16.50 -15.59
N ALA A 113 2.25 16.24 -16.55
CA ALA A 113 2.59 16.39 -17.95
C ALA A 113 3.32 17.72 -18.06
N ASP A 114 4.56 17.65 -18.54
CA ASP A 114 5.46 18.74 -18.88
C ASP A 114 4.69 20.06 -18.88
N THR A 115 4.83 20.89 -17.84
CA THR A 115 4.40 22.28 -17.97
C THR A 115 5.36 22.90 -18.96
N GLY A 116 5.08 22.67 -20.25
CA GLY A 116 5.58 23.41 -21.38
C GLY A 116 5.08 24.84 -21.25
N VAL A 117 5.59 25.56 -20.26
CA VAL A 117 5.64 27.00 -20.33
C VAL A 117 6.80 27.27 -21.27
N ALA A 118 6.48 27.41 -22.55
CA ALA A 118 7.30 28.18 -23.46
C ALA A 118 7.56 29.51 -22.76
N MET A 119 8.78 29.73 -22.26
CA MET A 119 9.22 31.06 -21.90
C MET A 119 9.27 31.88 -23.17
N ILE A 120 8.13 32.51 -23.51
CA ILE A 120 8.11 33.69 -24.38
C ILE A 120 8.73 34.79 -23.52
N VAL A 121 10.04 34.97 -23.64
CA VAL A 121 10.66 36.23 -23.26
C VAL A 121 10.67 37.07 -24.52
N MET A 122 9.63 37.91 -24.67
CA MET A 122 9.73 39.13 -25.47
C MET A 122 10.54 40.12 -24.64
N GLU A 123 11.74 40.44 -25.10
CA GLU A 123 12.21 41.80 -25.45
C GLU A 123 13.65 41.72 -26.00
#